data_AF-A0A7V9UZL3-F1
#
_entry.id   AF-A0A7V9UZL3-F1
#
_cell.length_a   1.000
_cell.length_b   1.000
_cell.length_c   1.000
_cell.angle_alpha   90.00
_cell.angle_beta   90.00
_cell.angle_gamma   90.00
#
_symmetry.space_group_name_H-M   'P 1'
#
loop_
_entity.id
_entity.type
_entity.pdbx_description
1 polymer ?
#
loop_
_entity_poly.entity_id
_entity_poly.type
_entity_poly.pdbx_seq_one_letter_code
_entity_poly.pdbx_strand_id
1 'polypeptide(L)'
;MNARKGDKMRKLVRRGPSPALVIACLALLVALGGTSVAAVSQLSRNSVGTAQLRNSAVTNPKIRNNAVTSAKVANRSLLRSDFAPGQLPAGPTGPQGPAGAAGPAGPAGAAGAKGTIGTVVVRNQSASVTDAVDNNQVYGTAEVQALCSSGELAISGGAGWSDSNAGLELFLGRITPVTNATNQVIGFLGSGLNDTGQSSTFTVYSLCYTP
;
A
#
# COMPACT_ATOMS: atom_id res chain seq x y z
N MET A 1 117.44 -17.74 -76.81
CA MET A 1 118.12 -17.76 -75.50
C MET A 1 117.97 -16.41 -74.83
N ASN A 2 117.59 -16.45 -73.55
CA ASN A 2 117.76 -15.40 -72.52
C ASN A 2 116.84 -14.17 -72.61
N ALA A 3 116.33 -13.59 -71.52
CA ALA A 3 116.09 -13.99 -70.13
C ALA A 3 115.34 -12.79 -69.50
N ARG A 4 114.35 -13.07 -68.65
CA ARG A 4 113.79 -12.33 -67.48
C ARG A 4 113.95 -10.79 -67.41
N LYS A 5 112.91 -10.09 -66.90
CA LYS A 5 112.94 -9.34 -65.60
C LYS A 5 111.66 -8.49 -65.34
N GLY A 6 110.98 -8.77 -64.23
CA GLY A 6 110.67 -7.75 -63.21
C GLY A 6 109.33 -6.98 -63.25
N ASP A 7 108.39 -7.46 -62.44
CA ASP A 7 107.24 -6.81 -61.77
C ASP A 7 107.44 -5.36 -61.28
N LYS A 8 106.39 -4.51 -61.34
CA LYS A 8 106.08 -3.44 -60.34
C LYS A 8 104.58 -3.08 -60.31
N MET A 9 103.87 -3.57 -59.30
CA MET A 9 102.60 -3.00 -58.79
C MET A 9 102.69 -1.48 -58.53
N ARG A 10 101.78 -0.68 -59.10
CA ARG A 10 101.56 0.71 -58.70
C ARG A 10 100.86 0.76 -57.35
N LYS A 11 101.61 1.07 -56.29
CA LYS A 11 101.07 1.41 -54.96
C LYS A 11 100.13 2.62 -55.10
N LEU A 12 98.84 2.46 -54.79
CA LEU A 12 97.96 3.60 -54.54
C LEU A 12 98.48 4.36 -53.31
N VAL A 13 99.06 5.53 -53.56
CA VAL A 13 99.47 6.47 -52.53
C VAL A 13 98.22 6.89 -51.74
N ARG A 14 98.13 6.49 -50.47
CA ARG A 14 97.17 7.04 -49.51
C ARG A 14 97.45 8.53 -49.33
N ARG A 15 96.71 9.38 -50.04
CA ARG A 15 96.62 10.81 -49.71
C ARG A 15 95.78 10.90 -48.43
N GLY A 16 96.41 11.23 -47.31
CA GLY A 16 95.65 11.63 -46.12
C GLY A 16 94.71 12.79 -46.50
N PRO A 17 93.50 12.85 -45.91
CA PRO A 17 92.63 14.01 -46.10
C PRO A 17 93.42 15.28 -45.78
N SER A 18 93.25 16.34 -46.60
CA SER A 18 93.97 17.59 -46.36
C SER A 18 93.62 18.12 -44.95
N PRO A 19 94.55 18.75 -44.23
CA PRO A 19 94.27 19.35 -42.93
C PRO A 19 93.05 20.29 -42.97
N ALA A 20 92.85 20.98 -44.10
CA ALA A 20 91.67 21.82 -44.35
C ALA A 20 90.36 21.02 -44.36
N LEU A 21 90.33 19.82 -44.95
CA LEU A 21 89.15 18.96 -44.96
C LEU A 21 88.84 18.43 -43.56
N VAL A 22 89.86 18.08 -42.77
CA VAL A 22 89.69 17.61 -41.39
C VAL A 22 89.09 18.73 -40.53
N ILE A 23 89.63 19.94 -40.64
CA ILE A 23 89.11 21.11 -39.92
C ILE A 23 87.69 21.45 -40.40
N ALA A 24 87.43 21.41 -41.71
CA ALA A 24 86.08 21.65 -42.26
C ALA A 24 85.05 20.63 -41.73
N CYS A 25 85.41 19.34 -41.69
CA CYS A 25 84.52 18.30 -41.16
C CYS A 25 84.29 18.46 -39.65
N LEU A 26 85.32 18.80 -38.86
CA LEU A 26 85.17 19.04 -37.42
C LEU A 26 84.34 20.30 -37.14
N ALA A 27 84.59 21.39 -37.87
CA ALA A 27 83.81 22.62 -37.78
C ALA A 27 82.34 22.37 -38.14
N LEU A 28 82.08 21.59 -39.19
CA LEU A 28 80.73 21.21 -39.60
C LEU A 28 80.06 20.33 -38.53
N LEU A 29 80.78 19.38 -37.95
CA LEU A 29 80.25 18.50 -36.90
C LEU A 29 79.89 19.29 -35.63
N VAL A 30 80.71 20.28 -35.25
CA VAL A 30 80.41 21.19 -34.13
C VAL A 30 79.25 22.13 -34.47
N ALA A 31 79.20 22.66 -35.70
CA ALA A 31 78.13 23.54 -36.16
C ALA A 31 76.76 22.85 -36.22
N LEU A 32 76.69 21.56 -36.59
CA LEU A 32 75.45 20.77 -36.56
C LEU A 32 75.15 20.13 -35.19
N GLY A 33 76.16 19.97 -34.32
CA GLY A 33 76.00 19.30 -33.03
C GLY A 33 75.18 20.10 -32.00
N GLY A 34 75.21 21.43 -32.07
CA GLY A 34 74.63 22.31 -31.05
C GLY A 34 73.09 22.28 -30.93
N THR A 35 72.36 22.02 -32.01
CA THR A 35 70.87 22.08 -32.02
C THR A 35 70.20 20.73 -31.75
N SER A 36 70.94 19.62 -31.83
CA SER A 36 70.35 18.27 -31.78
C SER A 36 70.16 17.74 -30.35
N VAL A 37 70.94 18.21 -29.37
CA VAL A 37 70.89 17.66 -27.99
C VAL A 37 69.85 18.36 -27.11
N ALA A 38 69.53 19.63 -27.38
CA ALA A 38 68.57 20.39 -26.59
C ALA A 38 67.11 19.94 -26.83
N ALA A 39 66.75 19.56 -28.05
CA ALA A 39 65.37 19.22 -28.40
C ALA A 39 64.87 17.89 -27.79
N VAL A 40 65.77 16.98 -27.40
CA VAL A 40 65.40 15.63 -26.95
C VAL A 40 65.63 15.41 -25.45
N SER A 41 66.50 16.21 -24.81
CA SER A 41 66.86 16.03 -23.40
C SER A 41 66.55 17.20 -22.46
N GLN A 42 66.17 18.38 -22.97
CA GLN A 42 65.97 19.58 -22.12
C GLN A 42 64.52 19.91 -21.74
N LEU A 43 63.53 19.16 -22.20
CA LEU A 43 62.17 19.39 -21.71
C LEU A 43 62.03 18.77 -20.31
N SER A 44 62.08 19.63 -19.31
CA SER A 44 61.67 19.26 -17.95
C SER A 44 60.23 18.74 -17.97
N ARG A 45 59.93 17.82 -17.05
CA ARG A 45 58.61 17.20 -16.96
C ARG A 45 57.56 18.30 -16.76
N ASN A 46 56.45 18.21 -17.50
CA ASN A 46 55.33 19.19 -17.49
C ASN A 46 55.63 20.56 -18.15
N SER A 47 56.69 20.69 -18.94
CA SER A 47 57.06 21.98 -19.58
C SER A 47 56.42 22.24 -20.95
N VAL A 48 55.61 21.30 -21.45
CA VAL A 48 54.78 21.49 -22.65
C VAL A 48 53.40 21.94 -22.21
N GLY A 49 53.10 23.22 -22.37
CA GLY A 49 51.78 23.80 -22.14
C GLY A 49 50.90 23.79 -23.41
N THR A 50 49.73 24.41 -23.31
CA THR A 50 48.75 24.49 -24.41
C THR A 50 49.27 25.32 -25.59
N ALA A 51 50.04 26.38 -25.35
CA ALA A 51 50.59 27.24 -26.40
C ALA A 51 51.58 26.50 -27.33
N GLN A 52 52.24 25.45 -26.82
CA GLN A 52 53.15 24.61 -27.59
C GLN A 52 52.43 23.51 -28.38
N LEU A 53 51.16 23.24 -28.07
CA LEU A 53 50.35 22.22 -28.75
C LEU A 53 49.43 22.86 -29.78
N ARG A 54 49.63 22.51 -31.05
CA ARG A 54 48.68 22.87 -32.10
C ARG A 54 47.37 22.09 -31.93
N ASN A 55 46.26 22.64 -32.43
CA ASN A 55 44.98 21.94 -32.47
C ASN A 55 45.14 20.58 -33.20
N SER A 56 44.54 19.53 -32.63
CA SER A 56 44.63 18.16 -33.12
C SER A 56 46.05 17.56 -33.16
N ALA A 57 47.03 18.17 -32.47
CA ALA A 57 48.38 17.63 -32.40
C ALA A 57 48.46 16.28 -31.66
N VAL A 58 47.52 16.00 -30.75
CA VAL A 58 47.42 14.73 -30.02
C VAL A 58 46.34 13.87 -30.66
N THR A 59 46.76 12.84 -31.39
CA THR A 59 45.91 11.89 -32.10
C THR A 59 45.95 10.52 -31.40
N ASN A 60 45.00 9.63 -31.73
CA ASN A 60 44.91 8.30 -31.07
C ASN A 60 46.23 7.51 -31.04
N PRO A 61 47.04 7.40 -32.12
CA PRO A 61 48.31 6.67 -32.06
C PRO A 61 49.36 7.27 -31.11
N LYS A 62 49.22 8.56 -30.75
CA LYS A 62 50.10 9.25 -29.78
C LYS A 62 49.70 9.00 -28.33
N ILE A 63 48.49 8.46 -28.11
CA ILE A 63 47.99 8.09 -26.79
C ILE A 63 48.18 6.58 -26.63
N ARG A 64 49.06 6.18 -25.73
CA ARG A 64 49.27 4.75 -25.42
C ARG A 64 48.01 4.17 -24.76
N ASN A 65 47.80 2.86 -24.91
CA ASN A 65 46.73 2.14 -24.21
C ASN A 65 46.83 2.40 -22.70
N ASN A 66 45.68 2.62 -22.05
CA ASN A 66 45.55 2.95 -20.63
C ASN A 66 46.26 4.26 -20.20
N ALA A 67 46.65 5.13 -21.13
CA ALA A 67 47.26 6.41 -20.77
C ALA A 67 46.26 7.39 -20.13
N VAL A 68 44.97 7.31 -20.47
CA VAL A 68 43.90 8.09 -19.85
C VAL A 68 43.11 7.17 -18.91
N THR A 69 43.37 7.28 -17.62
CA THR A 69 42.69 6.52 -16.57
C THR A 69 41.60 7.36 -15.92
N SER A 70 40.73 6.76 -15.10
CA SER A 70 39.63 7.47 -14.43
C SER A 70 40.12 8.66 -13.58
N ALA A 71 41.30 8.57 -12.97
CA ALA A 71 41.90 9.67 -12.20
C ALA A 71 42.29 10.89 -13.05
N LYS A 72 42.40 10.74 -14.38
CA LYS A 72 42.72 11.81 -15.34
C LYS A 72 41.47 12.41 -15.98
N VAL A 73 40.28 11.90 -15.65
CA VAL A 73 38.99 12.38 -16.16
C VAL A 73 38.25 13.03 -15.01
N ALA A 74 37.78 14.26 -15.21
CA ALA A 74 37.02 14.95 -14.18
C ALA A 74 35.65 14.29 -13.99
N ASN A 75 35.19 14.21 -12.74
CA ASN A 75 33.88 13.63 -12.45
C ASN A 75 32.78 14.41 -13.17
N ARG A 76 31.86 13.70 -13.83
CA ARG A 76 30.73 14.26 -14.60
C ARG A 76 31.14 15.13 -15.80
N SER A 77 32.37 15.02 -16.30
CA SER A 77 32.79 15.77 -17.49
C SER A 77 32.41 15.12 -18.81
N LEU A 78 32.06 13.82 -18.81
CA LEU A 78 31.68 13.09 -20.02
C LEU A 78 30.17 13.16 -20.25
N LEU A 79 29.79 13.41 -21.49
CA LEU A 79 28.41 13.44 -21.96
C LEU A 79 28.01 12.06 -22.50
N ARG A 80 26.69 11.86 -22.65
CA ARG A 80 26.15 10.64 -23.30
C ARG A 80 26.74 10.41 -24.69
N SER A 81 27.03 11.47 -25.45
CA SER A 81 27.61 11.42 -26.79
C SER A 81 29.03 10.89 -26.85
N ASP A 82 29.76 10.87 -25.72
CA ASP A 82 31.14 10.40 -25.66
C ASP A 82 31.22 8.86 -25.60
N PHE A 83 30.08 8.19 -25.40
CA PHE A 83 29.95 6.75 -25.29
C PHE A 83 29.28 6.16 -26.53
N ALA A 84 29.74 4.99 -26.96
CA ALA A 84 29.08 4.26 -28.04
C ALA A 84 27.67 3.80 -27.60
N PRO A 85 26.72 3.62 -28.55
CA PRO A 85 25.40 3.08 -28.24
C PRO A 85 25.49 1.78 -27.42
N GLY A 86 24.73 1.71 -26.32
CA GLY A 86 24.70 0.54 -25.43
C GLY A 86 25.79 0.47 -24.35
N GLN A 87 26.75 1.40 -24.30
CA GLN A 87 27.77 1.43 -23.24
C GLN A 87 27.26 1.96 -21.90
N LEU A 88 26.23 2.81 -21.91
CA LEU A 88 25.63 3.33 -20.69
C LEU A 88 24.48 2.41 -20.24
N PRO A 89 24.45 1.97 -18.97
CA PRO A 89 23.33 1.21 -18.44
C PRO A 89 22.00 1.95 -18.62
N ALA A 90 20.95 1.21 -18.93
CA ALA A 90 19.59 1.74 -18.86
C ALA A 90 19.29 2.17 -17.41
N GLY A 91 18.51 3.24 -17.26
CA GLY A 91 17.93 3.57 -15.96
C GLY A 91 17.02 2.43 -15.49
N PRO A 92 16.72 2.36 -14.17
CA PRO A 92 15.77 1.38 -13.66
C PRO A 92 14.40 1.58 -14.34
N THR A 93 13.67 0.48 -14.51
CA THR A 93 12.25 0.54 -14.91
C THR A 93 11.50 1.44 -13.92
N GLY A 94 10.64 2.31 -14.45
CA GLY A 94 9.80 3.16 -13.60
C GLY A 94 8.91 2.32 -12.67
N PRO A 95 8.45 2.89 -11.54
CA PRO A 95 7.52 2.19 -10.66
C PRO A 95 6.23 1.83 -11.39
N GLN A 96 5.58 0.74 -10.97
CA GLN A 96 4.24 0.41 -11.43
C GLN A 96 3.30 1.59 -11.11
N GLY A 97 2.40 1.92 -12.05
CA GLY A 97 1.36 2.92 -11.81
C GLY A 97 0.45 2.54 -10.63
N PRO A 98 -0.24 3.51 -10.02
CA PRO A 98 -1.17 3.23 -8.93
C PRO A 98 -2.28 2.27 -9.38
N ALA A 99 -2.81 1.48 -8.45
CA ALA A 99 -4.00 0.68 -8.69
C ALA A 99 -5.18 1.58 -9.13
N GLY A 100 -6.01 1.07 -10.04
CA GLY A 100 -7.23 1.76 -10.45
C GLY A 100 -8.18 1.98 -9.26
N ALA A 101 -9.05 2.98 -9.35
CA ALA A 101 -10.07 3.22 -8.33
C ALA A 101 -10.97 1.99 -8.16
N ALA A 102 -11.41 1.74 -6.93
CA ALA A 102 -12.40 0.71 -6.66
C ALA A 102 -13.68 1.00 -7.45
N GLY A 103 -14.32 -0.04 -7.98
CA GLY A 103 -15.62 0.08 -8.64
C GLY A 103 -16.71 0.58 -7.67
N PRO A 104 -17.82 1.13 -8.20
CA PRO A 104 -18.93 1.56 -7.36
C PRO A 104 -19.51 0.37 -6.59
N ALA A 105 -20.07 0.64 -5.40
CA ALA A 105 -20.81 -0.35 -4.65
C ALA A 105 -22.02 -0.85 -5.47
N GLY A 106 -22.33 -2.15 -5.36
CA GLY A 106 -23.52 -2.72 -5.98
C GLY A 106 -24.82 -2.17 -5.37
N PRO A 107 -25.96 -2.30 -6.06
CA PRO A 107 -27.25 -1.88 -5.53
C PRO A 107 -27.61 -2.65 -4.25
N ALA A 108 -28.36 -2.01 -3.36
CA ALA A 108 -28.92 -2.68 -2.18
C ALA A 108 -29.86 -3.82 -2.60
N GLY A 109 -29.85 -4.92 -1.84
CA GLY A 109 -30.78 -6.04 -2.04
C GLY A 109 -32.24 -5.65 -1.78
N ALA A 110 -33.18 -6.37 -2.39
CA ALA A 110 -34.61 -6.15 -2.16
C ALA A 110 -34.99 -6.42 -0.69
N ALA A 111 -35.92 -5.63 -0.15
CA ALA A 111 -36.49 -5.89 1.17
C ALA A 111 -37.21 -7.25 1.20
N GLY A 112 -37.08 -7.99 2.30
CA GLY A 112 -37.79 -9.26 2.49
C GLY A 112 -39.31 -9.09 2.54
N ALA A 113 -40.06 -10.15 2.20
CA ALA A 113 -41.52 -10.13 2.24
C ALA A 113 -42.03 -9.96 3.69
N LYS A 114 -43.07 -9.15 3.89
CA LYS A 114 -43.73 -9.01 5.18
C LYS A 114 -44.48 -10.30 5.51
N GLY A 115 -44.27 -10.85 6.71
CA GLY A 115 -45.12 -11.92 7.24
C GLY A 115 -46.53 -11.39 7.54
N THR A 116 -47.56 -12.03 7.00
CA THR A 116 -48.96 -11.69 7.26
C THR A 116 -49.51 -12.67 8.29
N ILE A 117 -50.02 -12.16 9.41
CA ILE A 117 -50.80 -12.95 10.36
C ILE A 117 -52.26 -12.86 9.91
N GLY A 118 -53.01 -13.97 9.94
CA GLY A 118 -54.42 -14.02 9.59
C GLY A 118 -55.31 -13.18 10.54
N THR A 119 -56.62 -13.47 10.58
CA THR A 119 -57.55 -12.78 11.47
C THR A 119 -57.14 -12.93 12.94
N VAL A 120 -57.10 -11.81 13.66
CA VAL A 120 -56.88 -11.77 15.11
C VAL A 120 -58.23 -11.62 15.82
N VAL A 121 -58.49 -12.49 16.79
CA VAL A 121 -59.69 -12.50 17.63
C VAL A 121 -59.29 -12.17 19.06
N VAL A 122 -60.00 -11.24 19.70
CA VAL A 122 -59.80 -10.94 21.12
C VAL A 122 -60.71 -11.82 21.96
N ARG A 123 -60.13 -12.54 22.91
CA ARG A 123 -60.85 -13.28 23.95
C ARG A 123 -60.55 -12.67 25.30
N ASN A 124 -61.52 -12.71 26.20
CA ASN A 124 -61.33 -12.20 27.54
C ASN A 124 -62.01 -13.09 28.57
N GLN A 125 -61.57 -12.92 29.81
CA GLN A 125 -62.24 -13.46 30.98
C GLN A 125 -62.07 -12.48 32.13
N SER A 126 -63.08 -12.42 33.00
CA SER A 126 -63.10 -11.47 34.12
C SER A 126 -63.41 -12.14 35.45
N ALA A 127 -63.01 -11.49 36.54
CA ALA A 127 -63.42 -11.81 37.89
C ALA A 127 -63.70 -10.52 38.68
N SER A 128 -64.69 -10.55 39.55
CA SER A 128 -64.92 -9.51 40.55
C SER A 128 -63.93 -9.72 41.69
N VAL A 129 -63.19 -8.67 42.04
CA VAL A 129 -62.22 -8.64 43.12
C VAL A 129 -62.72 -7.66 44.15
N THR A 130 -63.04 -8.17 45.34
CA THR A 130 -63.60 -7.36 46.42
C THR A 130 -62.57 -7.18 47.51
N ASP A 131 -62.48 -5.95 48.01
CA ASP A 131 -61.83 -5.63 49.26
C ASP A 131 -62.80 -4.86 50.18
N ALA A 132 -62.63 -5.01 51.49
CA ALA A 132 -63.54 -4.50 52.51
C ALA A 132 -63.09 -3.17 53.13
N VAL A 133 -61.82 -2.79 53.01
CA VAL A 133 -61.26 -1.60 53.68
C VAL A 133 -60.20 -0.95 52.80
N ASP A 134 -60.48 0.27 52.35
CA ASP A 134 -59.60 1.09 51.51
C ASP A 134 -58.27 1.42 52.18
N ASN A 135 -57.18 1.31 51.41
CA ASN A 135 -55.82 1.75 51.75
C ASN A 135 -55.27 1.17 53.07
N ASN A 136 -55.46 -0.14 53.26
CA ASN A 136 -54.94 -0.86 54.42
C ASN A 136 -53.75 -1.79 54.07
N GLN A 137 -53.32 -1.82 52.81
CA GLN A 137 -52.29 -2.69 52.25
C GLN A 137 -52.63 -4.19 52.29
N VAL A 138 -53.90 -4.53 52.47
CA VAL A 138 -54.45 -5.90 52.45
C VAL A 138 -55.34 -6.02 51.22
N TYR A 139 -54.74 -6.50 50.14
CA TYR A 139 -55.40 -6.55 48.84
C TYR A 139 -56.35 -7.74 48.71
N GLY A 140 -57.57 -7.47 48.24
CA GLY A 140 -58.37 -8.47 47.54
C GLY A 140 -57.63 -8.88 46.26
N THR A 141 -57.55 -10.18 45.98
CA THR A 141 -56.82 -10.67 44.79
C THR A 141 -57.66 -11.65 43.98
N ALA A 142 -57.46 -11.63 42.67
CA ALA A 142 -58.00 -12.65 41.78
C ALA A 142 -57.01 -12.99 40.67
N GLU A 143 -57.08 -14.24 40.23
CA GLU A 143 -56.33 -14.76 39.10
C GLU A 143 -57.29 -15.23 38.01
N VAL A 144 -57.06 -14.77 36.79
CA VAL A 144 -57.97 -14.98 35.67
C VAL A 144 -57.19 -15.43 34.45
N GLN A 145 -57.70 -16.44 33.76
CA GLN A 145 -57.14 -16.93 32.51
C GLN A 145 -58.09 -16.62 31.35
N ALA A 146 -57.57 -15.91 30.35
CA ALA A 146 -58.24 -15.75 29.06
C ALA A 146 -57.56 -16.68 28.04
N LEU A 147 -58.17 -17.84 27.78
CA LEU A 147 -57.63 -18.82 26.83
C LEU A 147 -58.16 -18.58 25.40
N CYS A 148 -57.31 -18.87 24.43
CA CYS A 148 -57.69 -19.03 23.03
C CYS A 148 -58.60 -20.25 22.85
N SER A 149 -59.42 -20.26 21.80
CA SER A 149 -60.19 -21.46 21.46
C SER A 149 -59.29 -22.55 20.90
N SER A 150 -59.82 -23.77 20.86
CA SER A 150 -59.11 -24.90 20.24
C SER A 150 -58.72 -24.56 18.80
N GLY A 151 -57.46 -24.81 18.45
CA GLY A 151 -56.90 -24.49 17.13
C GLY A 151 -56.35 -23.07 16.97
N GLU A 152 -56.49 -22.20 17.98
CA GLU A 152 -55.90 -20.87 17.98
C GLU A 152 -54.67 -20.80 18.91
N LEU A 153 -53.77 -19.88 18.61
CA LEU A 153 -52.63 -19.50 19.45
C LEU A 153 -52.73 -18.03 19.84
N ALA A 154 -52.15 -17.64 20.97
CA ALA A 154 -52.08 -16.24 21.38
C ALA A 154 -50.76 -15.59 20.96
N ILE A 155 -50.82 -14.37 20.45
CA ILE A 155 -49.63 -13.55 20.13
C ILE A 155 -49.31 -12.59 21.27
N SER A 156 -50.34 -12.10 21.94
CA SER A 156 -50.22 -11.10 23.00
C SER A 156 -51.43 -11.17 23.93
N GLY A 157 -51.30 -10.56 25.10
CA GLY A 157 -52.36 -10.44 26.08
C GLY A 157 -52.22 -9.18 26.90
N GLY A 158 -53.30 -8.81 27.56
CA GLY A 158 -53.38 -7.64 28.42
C GLY A 158 -54.31 -7.89 29.60
N ALA A 159 -54.33 -6.98 30.55
CA ALA A 159 -55.31 -7.00 31.63
C ALA A 159 -55.67 -5.58 32.03
N GLY A 160 -56.85 -5.41 32.61
CA GLY A 160 -57.35 -4.11 33.03
C GLY A 160 -58.48 -4.22 34.04
N TRP A 161 -58.76 -3.11 34.70
CA TRP A 161 -59.83 -2.96 35.67
C TRP A 161 -61.02 -2.22 35.07
N SER A 162 -62.22 -2.49 35.58
CA SER A 162 -63.44 -1.77 35.20
C SER A 162 -63.48 -0.32 35.69
N ASP A 163 -62.62 0.04 36.65
CA ASP A 163 -62.46 1.40 37.16
C ASP A 163 -61.03 1.90 36.85
N SER A 164 -60.94 3.16 36.43
CA SER A 164 -59.70 3.85 36.05
C SER A 164 -59.44 5.12 36.85
N ASN A 165 -60.16 5.33 37.96
CA ASN A 165 -59.96 6.46 38.85
C ASN A 165 -58.55 6.40 39.46
N ALA A 166 -57.75 7.43 39.24
CA ALA A 166 -56.33 7.46 39.64
C ALA A 166 -56.10 7.44 41.16
N GLY A 167 -57.14 7.68 41.97
CA GLY A 167 -57.09 7.60 43.43
C GLY A 167 -57.37 6.21 43.99
N LEU A 168 -57.68 5.23 43.14
CA LEU A 168 -57.96 3.85 43.55
C LEU A 168 -56.70 2.99 43.52
N GLU A 169 -56.52 2.17 44.55
CA GLU A 169 -55.43 1.19 44.63
C GLU A 169 -55.79 -0.11 43.90
N LEU A 170 -55.83 -0.03 42.57
CA LEU A 170 -56.03 -1.16 41.66
C LEU A 170 -54.73 -1.47 40.91
N PHE A 171 -54.15 -2.63 41.18
CA PHE A 171 -52.86 -3.02 40.61
C PHE A 171 -52.97 -4.25 39.71
N LEU A 172 -52.18 -4.24 38.63
CA LEU A 172 -51.88 -5.45 37.86
C LEU A 172 -50.65 -6.11 38.50
N GLY A 173 -50.86 -7.27 39.13
CA GLY A 173 -49.77 -8.01 39.78
C GLY A 173 -48.86 -8.70 38.77
N ARG A 174 -49.44 -9.48 37.86
CA ARG A 174 -48.70 -10.15 36.79
C ARG A 174 -49.56 -10.41 35.57
N ILE A 175 -48.89 -10.55 34.43
CA ILE A 175 -49.47 -11.15 33.23
C ILE A 175 -48.45 -12.13 32.64
N THR A 176 -48.84 -13.38 32.46
CA THR A 176 -47.96 -14.45 32.01
C THR A 176 -48.62 -15.29 30.92
N PRO A 177 -47.86 -15.71 29.89
CA PRO A 177 -48.40 -16.60 28.87
C PRO A 177 -48.78 -17.96 29.47
N VAL A 178 -49.92 -18.50 29.04
CA VAL A 178 -50.31 -19.89 29.28
C VAL A 178 -49.87 -20.70 28.06
N THR A 179 -49.16 -21.79 28.27
CA THR A 179 -48.64 -22.64 27.18
C THR A 179 -49.29 -24.03 27.19
N ASN A 180 -49.40 -24.63 26.01
CA ASN A 180 -49.79 -26.03 25.87
C ASN A 180 -48.57 -26.98 26.04
N ALA A 181 -48.79 -28.28 25.96
CA ALA A 181 -47.74 -29.31 26.08
C ALA A 181 -46.63 -29.22 25.01
N THR A 182 -46.86 -28.47 23.92
CA THR A 182 -45.89 -28.22 22.84
C THR A 182 -45.21 -26.86 22.94
N ASN A 183 -45.31 -26.18 24.09
CA ASN A 183 -44.77 -24.84 24.35
C ASN A 183 -45.32 -23.73 23.43
N GLN A 184 -46.52 -23.92 22.86
CA GLN A 184 -47.20 -22.86 22.13
C GLN A 184 -48.04 -22.03 23.10
N VAL A 185 -48.05 -20.71 22.93
CA VAL A 185 -48.85 -19.81 23.76
C VAL A 185 -50.31 -19.93 23.34
N ILE A 186 -51.19 -20.27 24.29
CA ILE A 186 -52.62 -20.52 24.06
C ILE A 186 -53.51 -19.54 24.83
N GLY A 187 -52.93 -18.49 25.43
CA GLY A 187 -53.67 -17.49 26.19
C GLY A 187 -52.78 -16.82 27.21
N PHE A 188 -53.40 -16.00 28.06
CA PHE A 188 -52.73 -15.26 29.11
C PHE A 188 -53.47 -15.42 30.43
N LEU A 189 -52.67 -15.51 31.49
CA LEU A 189 -53.10 -15.48 32.87
C LEU A 189 -52.70 -14.13 33.45
N GLY A 190 -53.63 -13.48 34.15
CA GLY A 190 -53.37 -12.24 34.86
C GLY A 190 -53.79 -12.34 36.33
N SER A 191 -53.13 -11.57 37.20
CA SER A 191 -53.58 -11.38 38.58
C SER A 191 -53.82 -9.91 38.89
N GLY A 192 -54.98 -9.60 39.44
CA GLY A 192 -55.35 -8.27 39.89
C GLY A 192 -55.32 -8.17 41.42
N LEU A 193 -54.87 -7.04 41.94
CA LEU A 193 -54.95 -6.66 43.35
C LEU A 193 -55.85 -5.41 43.52
N ASN A 194 -56.75 -5.44 44.49
CA ASN A 194 -57.69 -4.37 44.80
C ASN A 194 -57.62 -4.02 46.29
N ASP A 195 -57.34 -2.75 46.62
CA ASP A 195 -57.35 -2.17 47.97
C ASP A 195 -58.17 -0.87 47.97
N THR A 196 -59.34 -0.91 47.33
CA THR A 196 -60.22 0.27 47.19
C THR A 196 -61.34 0.33 48.22
N GLY A 197 -61.43 -0.66 49.11
CA GLY A 197 -62.58 -0.84 50.01
C GLY A 197 -63.91 -1.09 49.30
N GLN A 198 -63.90 -1.35 47.99
CA GLN A 198 -65.07 -1.66 47.15
C GLN A 198 -64.76 -2.81 46.19
N SER A 199 -65.78 -3.32 45.49
CA SER A 199 -65.59 -4.34 44.46
C SER A 199 -65.27 -3.72 43.10
N SER A 200 -64.28 -4.27 42.40
CA SER A 200 -63.91 -3.89 41.03
C SER A 200 -63.72 -5.13 40.16
N THR A 201 -63.98 -5.02 38.85
CA THR A 201 -63.85 -6.16 37.92
C THR A 201 -62.49 -6.14 37.26
N PHE A 202 -61.71 -7.19 37.48
CA PHE A 202 -60.45 -7.45 36.80
C PHE A 202 -60.70 -8.30 35.54
N THR A 203 -60.19 -7.87 34.39
CA THR A 203 -60.36 -8.56 33.11
C THR A 203 -59.01 -8.84 32.48
N VAL A 204 -58.82 -10.06 31.97
CA VAL A 204 -57.65 -10.47 31.18
C VAL A 204 -58.09 -10.67 29.74
N TYR A 205 -57.24 -10.28 28.79
CA TYR A 205 -57.44 -10.35 27.34
C TYR A 205 -56.34 -11.17 26.69
N SER A 206 -56.70 -11.93 25.67
CA SER A 206 -55.78 -12.67 24.79
C SER A 206 -56.10 -12.35 23.33
N LEU A 207 -55.07 -11.96 22.57
CA LEU A 207 -55.12 -11.74 21.14
C LEU A 207 -54.74 -13.05 20.45
N CYS A 208 -55.77 -13.76 19.98
CA CYS A 208 -55.69 -15.08 19.40
C CYS A 208 -55.66 -15.00 17.87
N TYR A 209 -54.93 -15.89 17.22
CA TYR A 209 -54.93 -16.08 15.77
C TYR A 209 -54.98 -17.56 15.44
N THR A 210 -55.46 -17.88 14.24
CA THR A 210 -55.31 -19.21 13.66
C THR A 210 -53.97 -19.28 12.92
N PRO A 211 -53.04 -20.16 13.33
CA PRO A 211 -51.74 -20.32 12.68
C PRO A 211 -51.83 -20.93 11.28
#